data_AF-F9S576-F1
#
_entry.id   AF-F9S576-F1
#
_cell.length_a   1.000
_cell.length_b   1.000
_cell.length_c   1.000
_cell.angle_alpha   90.00
_cell.angle_beta   90.00
_cell.angle_gamma   90.00
#
_symmetry.space_group_name_H-M   'P 1'
#
loop_
_entity.id
_entity.type
_entity.pdbx_description
1 polymer ?
#
loop_
_entity_poly.entity_id
_entity_poly.type
_entity_poly.pdbx_seq_one_letter_code
_entity_poly.pdbx_strand_id
1 'polypeptide(L)'
;MNCFAILEKSDIKIAVNLNKETSEDELNALKLEGYKVILEQVEAESSSDALQRAKQLKKTKATAQIEYQSKYKTGLLVGKIIAVIGWLMMIVGIENMLAGSVRTMDQYIWSYGIMFSAMLPGFGIFLSGLFSVAASQVIKATVDNADNTHRIYLHLKGE
;
A
#
# COMPACT_ATOMS: atom_id res chain seq x y z
N MET A 1 36.40 -1.17 -21.27
CA MET A 1 35.16 -1.15 -20.48
C MET A 1 35.53 -1.56 -19.07
N ASN A 2 35.21 -0.75 -18.08
CA ASN A 2 35.64 -0.98 -16.69
C ASN A 2 34.43 -1.45 -15.88
N CYS A 3 34.64 -2.41 -14.97
CA CYS A 3 33.61 -2.89 -14.06
C CYS A 3 33.68 -2.09 -12.77
N PHE A 4 32.55 -1.59 -12.28
CA PHE A 4 32.48 -0.85 -11.02
C PHE A 4 31.58 -1.55 -10.00
N ALA A 5 32.01 -1.56 -8.73
CA ALA A 5 31.16 -1.86 -7.60
C ALA A 5 30.62 -0.57 -6.99
N ILE A 6 29.35 -0.56 -6.59
CA ILE A 6 28.72 0.62 -6.00
C ILE A 6 28.43 0.38 -4.52
N LEU A 7 29.00 1.25 -3.71
CA LEU A 7 28.97 1.23 -2.26
C LEU A 7 28.15 2.43 -1.75
N GLU A 8 27.32 2.20 -0.73
CA GLU A 8 26.49 3.24 -0.10
C GLU A 8 26.75 3.26 1.42
N LYS A 9 26.92 4.47 1.97
CA LYS A 9 26.92 4.73 3.42
C LYS A 9 26.09 5.99 3.65
N SER A 10 24.95 5.83 4.33
CA SER A 10 23.96 6.88 4.53
C SER A 10 23.55 7.53 3.18
N ASP A 11 23.91 8.80 2.94
CA ASP A 11 23.60 9.52 1.70
C ASP A 11 24.74 9.55 0.67
N ILE A 12 25.90 8.96 1.00
CA ILE A 12 27.11 9.00 0.15
C ILE A 12 27.18 7.72 -0.69
N LYS A 13 27.33 7.88 -2.01
CA LYS A 13 27.48 6.79 -2.98
C LYS A 13 28.81 6.90 -3.69
N ILE A 14 29.58 5.82 -3.67
CA ILE A 14 30.90 5.74 -4.28
C ILE A 14 30.91 4.59 -5.28
N ALA A 15 31.45 4.82 -6.47
CA ALA A 15 31.69 3.78 -7.47
C ALA A 15 33.19 3.47 -7.51
N VAL A 16 33.54 2.24 -7.16
CA VAL A 16 34.92 1.73 -7.07
C VAL A 16 35.22 0.91 -8.30
N ASN A 17 36.33 1.19 -8.97
CA ASN A 17 36.75 0.46 -10.16
C ASN A 17 37.33 -0.90 -9.76
N LEU A 18 36.76 -1.97 -10.27
CA LEU A 18 37.18 -3.34 -10.01
C LEU A 18 38.33 -3.71 -10.96
N ASN A 19 39.54 -3.19 -10.70
CA ASN A 19 40.75 -3.63 -11.39
C ASN A 19 41.42 -4.78 -10.62
N LYS A 20 41.77 -5.88 -11.31
CA LYS A 20 42.07 -7.19 -10.72
C LYS A 20 43.21 -7.26 -9.67
N GLU A 21 44.03 -6.23 -9.51
CA GLU A 21 45.17 -6.24 -8.56
C GLU A 21 44.88 -5.58 -7.20
N THR A 22 43.95 -4.63 -7.09
CA THR A 22 43.70 -3.86 -5.83
C THR A 22 42.25 -3.88 -5.34
N SER A 23 41.36 -4.53 -6.09
CA SER A 23 39.91 -4.48 -5.84
C SER A 23 39.49 -5.05 -4.49
N GLU A 24 40.12 -6.13 -4.03
CA GLU A 24 39.70 -6.79 -2.78
C GLU A 24 40.07 -5.96 -1.54
N ASP A 25 41.25 -5.35 -1.54
CA ASP A 25 41.74 -4.52 -0.43
C ASP A 25 40.94 -3.21 -0.32
N GLU A 26 40.63 -2.57 -1.45
CA GLU A 26 39.81 -1.35 -1.48
C GLU A 26 38.36 -1.63 -1.06
N LEU A 27 37.78 -2.74 -1.50
CA LEU A 27 36.42 -3.13 -1.13
C LEU A 27 36.33 -3.52 0.36
N ASN A 28 37.37 -4.17 0.90
CA ASN A 28 37.44 -4.54 2.31
C ASN A 28 37.68 -3.32 3.21
N ALA A 29 38.52 -2.37 2.79
CA ALA A 29 38.71 -1.10 3.49
C ALA A 29 37.39 -0.32 3.58
N LEU A 30 36.63 -0.24 2.48
CA LEU A 30 35.35 0.47 2.45
C LEU A 30 34.25 -0.25 3.24
N LYS A 31 34.28 -1.60 3.29
CA LYS A 31 33.41 -2.38 4.20
C LYS A 31 33.73 -2.11 5.67
N LEU A 32 35.01 -2.01 6.04
CA LEU A 32 35.45 -1.68 7.40
C LEU A 32 35.03 -0.25 7.80
N GLU A 33 35.00 0.68 6.83
CA GLU A 33 34.45 2.02 7.03
C GLU A 33 32.91 2.05 7.11
N GLY A 34 32.23 0.92 6.94
CA GLY A 34 30.78 0.79 7.09
C GLY A 34 29.97 1.05 5.81
N TYR A 35 30.60 1.00 4.62
CA TYR A 35 29.89 1.05 3.35
C TYR A 35 29.30 -0.32 2.99
N LYS A 36 28.05 -0.34 2.53
CA LYS A 36 27.35 -1.54 2.05
C LYS A 36 27.38 -1.60 0.53
N VAL A 37 27.73 -2.76 -0.03
CA VAL A 37 27.69 -3.01 -1.48
C VAL A 37 26.23 -3.15 -1.92
N ILE A 38 25.80 -2.40 -2.94
CA ILE A 38 24.41 -2.42 -3.45
C ILE A 38 24.33 -3.04 -4.85
N LEU A 39 25.36 -2.86 -5.66
CA LEU A 39 25.47 -3.45 -6.99
C LEU A 39 26.92 -3.92 -7.16
N GLU A 40 27.09 -5.22 -7.37
CA GLU A 40 28.39 -5.87 -7.41
C GLU A 40 29.14 -5.64 -8.73
N GLN A 41 28.42 -5.46 -9.85
CA GLN A 41 29.04 -5.24 -11.16
C GLN A 41 28.18 -4.30 -12.01
N VAL A 42 28.70 -3.10 -12.27
CA VAL A 42 28.15 -2.14 -13.23
C VAL A 42 29.23 -1.83 -14.27
N GLU A 43 29.03 -2.28 -15.50
CA GLU A 43 29.90 -1.92 -16.61
C GLU A 43 29.64 -0.47 -17.02
N ALA A 44 30.66 0.37 -16.96
CA ALA A 44 30.60 1.78 -17.34
C ALA A 44 31.96 2.29 -17.84
N GLU A 45 31.96 3.44 -18.53
CA GLU A 45 33.21 4.08 -18.99
C GLU A 45 33.82 5.02 -17.94
N SER A 46 33.02 5.49 -16.98
CA SER A 46 33.43 6.43 -15.93
C SER A 46 32.66 6.18 -14.63
N SER A 47 33.27 6.51 -13.48
CA SER A 47 32.64 6.43 -12.14
C SER A 47 31.32 7.23 -12.07
N SER A 48 31.25 8.36 -12.78
CA SER A 48 30.02 9.17 -12.88
C SER A 48 28.90 8.49 -13.69
N ASP A 49 29.26 7.74 -14.74
CA ASP A 49 28.34 6.97 -15.59
C ASP A 49 27.82 5.72 -14.86
N ALA A 50 28.68 5.05 -14.07
CA ALA A 50 28.27 3.94 -13.20
C ALA A 50 27.20 4.36 -12.18
N LEU A 51 27.37 5.55 -11.56
CA LEU A 51 26.40 6.12 -10.63
C LEU A 51 25.07 6.48 -11.31
N GLN A 52 25.09 6.95 -12.55
CA GLN A 52 23.86 7.24 -13.32
C GLN A 52 23.12 5.96 -13.73
N ARG A 53 23.83 4.95 -14.25
CA ARG A 53 23.25 3.65 -14.59
C ARG A 53 22.63 2.96 -13.37
N ALA A 54 23.27 3.05 -12.22
CA ALA A 54 22.71 2.53 -10.97
C ALA A 54 21.45 3.26 -10.50
N LYS A 55 21.39 4.59 -10.65
CA LYS A 55 20.17 5.36 -10.39
C LYS A 55 19.05 4.95 -11.35
N GLN A 56 19.34 4.75 -12.63
CA GLN A 56 18.37 4.29 -13.62
C GLN A 56 17.87 2.88 -13.31
N LEU A 57 18.76 1.93 -13.02
CA LEU A 57 18.39 0.55 -12.64
C LEU A 57 17.54 0.51 -11.38
N LYS A 58 17.87 1.31 -10.35
CA LYS A 58 17.05 1.41 -9.11
C LYS A 58 15.68 2.03 -9.39
N LYS A 59 15.60 3.02 -10.29
CA LYS A 59 14.33 3.63 -10.72
C LYS A 59 13.47 2.63 -11.48
N THR A 60 14.05 1.89 -12.44
CA THR A 60 13.37 0.84 -13.23
C THR A 60 12.91 -0.31 -12.34
N LYS A 61 13.69 -0.72 -11.34
CA LYS A 61 13.29 -1.76 -10.38
C LYS A 61 12.19 -1.28 -9.40
N ALA A 62 12.17 0.02 -9.08
CA ALA A 62 11.10 0.63 -8.28
C ALA A 62 9.82 0.91 -9.09
N THR A 63 9.93 1.11 -10.40
CA THR A 63 8.77 1.23 -11.31
C THR A 63 8.29 -0.09 -11.87
N ALA A 64 9.11 -1.15 -11.81
CA ALA A 64 8.66 -2.54 -11.86
C ALA A 64 7.97 -2.92 -10.53
N GLN A 65 7.04 -2.10 -10.06
CA GLN A 65 5.86 -2.68 -9.42
C GLN A 65 5.25 -3.53 -10.52
N ILE A 66 5.53 -4.82 -10.49
CA ILE A 66 4.83 -5.81 -11.29
C ILE A 66 3.36 -5.48 -11.12
N GLU A 67 2.75 -4.95 -12.18
CA GLU A 67 1.33 -4.65 -12.25
C GLU A 67 0.62 -6.01 -12.21
N TYR A 68 0.57 -6.58 -11.01
CA TYR A 68 -0.02 -7.88 -10.76
C TYR A 68 -1.52 -7.69 -10.92
N GLN A 69 -2.03 -8.12 -12.06
CA GLN A 69 -3.46 -8.18 -12.28
C GLN A 69 -4.02 -9.32 -11.43
N SER A 70 -4.45 -8.99 -10.20
CA SER A 70 -5.25 -9.89 -9.37
C SER A 70 -6.35 -10.53 -10.23
N LYS A 71 -6.44 -11.85 -10.22
CA LYS A 71 -7.50 -12.58 -10.94
C LYS A 71 -8.88 -12.31 -10.32
N TYR A 72 -8.91 -11.74 -9.11
CA TYR A 72 -10.09 -11.43 -8.32
C TYR A 72 -10.54 -9.97 -8.44
N LYS A 73 -10.21 -9.28 -9.55
CA LYS A 73 -10.67 -7.91 -9.85
C LYS A 73 -12.17 -7.70 -9.62
N THR A 74 -13.00 -8.69 -9.96
CA THR A 74 -14.45 -8.63 -9.73
C THR A 74 -14.79 -8.55 -8.23
N GLY A 75 -14.12 -9.34 -7.38
CA GLY A 75 -14.32 -9.30 -5.93
C GLY A 75 -13.91 -7.96 -5.32
N LEU A 76 -12.79 -7.39 -5.79
CA LEU A 76 -12.35 -6.05 -5.39
C LEU A 76 -13.33 -4.96 -5.84
N LEU A 77 -13.89 -5.08 -7.05
CA LEU A 77 -14.89 -4.15 -7.57
C LEU A 77 -16.18 -4.20 -6.75
N VAL A 78 -16.70 -5.40 -6.47
CA VAL A 78 -17.88 -5.61 -5.62
C VAL A 78 -17.64 -5.04 -4.22
N GLY A 79 -16.48 -5.30 -3.62
CA GLY A 79 -16.09 -4.70 -2.35
C GLY A 79 -16.14 -3.17 -2.39
N LYS A 80 -15.53 -2.54 -3.41
CA LYS A 80 -15.58 -1.09 -3.58
C LYS A 80 -17.01 -0.53 -3.70
N ILE A 81 -17.88 -1.20 -4.45
CA ILE A 81 -19.28 -0.78 -4.60
C ILE A 81 -20.01 -0.84 -3.25
N ILE A 82 -19.85 -1.94 -2.53
CA ILE A 82 -20.45 -2.11 -1.19
C ILE A 82 -19.93 -1.05 -0.21
N ALA A 83 -18.65 -0.69 -0.27
CA ALA A 83 -18.10 0.39 0.56
C ALA A 83 -18.76 1.74 0.23
N VAL A 84 -18.92 2.09 -1.04
CA VAL A 84 -19.58 3.34 -1.46
C VAL A 84 -21.02 3.38 -0.97
N ILE A 85 -21.78 2.28 -1.15
CA ILE A 85 -23.15 2.18 -0.65
C ILE A 85 -23.18 2.32 0.88
N GLY A 86 -22.26 1.65 1.59
CA GLY A 86 -22.18 1.73 3.04
C GLY A 86 -21.96 3.15 3.57
N TRP A 87 -21.05 3.90 2.95
CA TRP A 87 -20.83 5.31 3.30
C TRP A 87 -22.05 6.18 2.99
N LEU A 88 -22.73 5.96 1.85
CA LEU A 88 -23.97 6.68 1.53
C LEU A 88 -25.08 6.40 2.55
N MET A 89 -25.27 5.12 2.93
CA MET A 89 -26.24 4.73 3.94
C MET A 89 -25.92 5.35 5.30
N MET A 90 -24.65 5.44 5.68
CA MET A 90 -24.25 6.15 6.90
C MET A 90 -24.70 7.62 6.88
N ILE A 91 -24.46 8.33 5.78
CA ILE A 91 -24.85 9.74 5.64
C ILE A 91 -26.37 9.88 5.76
N VAL A 92 -27.12 9.08 4.99
CA VAL A 92 -28.59 9.07 5.03
C VAL A 92 -29.12 8.72 6.42
N GLY A 93 -28.49 7.77 7.11
CA GLY A 93 -28.85 7.40 8.48
C GLY A 93 -28.69 8.57 9.46
N ILE A 94 -27.55 9.26 9.40
CA ILE A 94 -27.28 10.45 10.23
C ILE A 94 -28.28 11.56 9.93
N GLU A 95 -28.55 11.85 8.65
CA GLU A 95 -29.54 12.86 8.26
C GLU A 95 -30.94 12.52 8.80
N ASN A 96 -31.37 11.26 8.71
CA ASN A 96 -32.66 10.82 9.25
C ASN A 96 -32.72 10.92 10.78
N MET A 97 -31.62 10.61 11.48
CA MET A 97 -31.54 10.80 12.92
C MET A 97 -31.72 12.27 13.30
N LEU A 98 -30.99 13.17 12.64
CA LEU A 98 -31.06 14.61 12.91
C LEU A 98 -32.43 15.20 12.55
N ALA A 99 -32.96 14.87 11.37
CA ALA A 99 -34.26 15.34 10.93
C ALA A 99 -35.39 14.83 11.83
N GLY A 100 -35.30 13.57 12.29
CA GLY A 100 -36.22 12.99 13.27
C GLY A 100 -36.21 13.79 14.57
N SER A 101 -35.03 14.04 15.14
CA SER A 101 -34.88 14.79 16.40
C SER A 101 -35.46 16.21 16.31
N VAL A 102 -35.12 16.97 15.28
CA VAL A 102 -35.56 18.38 15.12
C VAL A 102 -37.09 18.47 14.99
N ARG A 103 -37.70 17.62 14.16
CA ARG A 103 -39.17 17.61 13.96
C ARG A 103 -39.92 17.27 15.25
N THR A 104 -39.40 16.34 16.06
CA THR A 104 -40.01 16.01 17.34
C THR A 104 -39.86 17.10 18.40
N MET A 105 -38.78 17.90 18.38
CA MET A 105 -38.61 19.01 19.31
C MET A 105 -39.62 20.14 19.06
N ASP A 106 -39.99 20.38 17.80
CA ASP A 106 -40.99 21.41 17.44
C ASP A 106 -42.42 21.02 17.85
N GLN A 107 -42.76 19.72 17.82
CA GLN A 107 -44.11 19.23 18.11
C GLN A 107 -44.33 18.81 19.56
N TYR A 108 -43.29 18.32 20.24
CA TYR A 108 -43.39 17.78 21.59
C TYR A 108 -42.41 18.51 22.50
N ILE A 109 -42.93 19.32 23.43
CA ILE A 109 -42.13 20.03 24.43
C ILE A 109 -41.29 19.02 25.23
N TRP A 110 -40.01 18.93 24.88
CA TRP A 110 -38.91 18.29 25.62
C TRP A 110 -39.19 16.90 26.23
N SER A 111 -39.80 15.98 25.48
CA SER A 111 -39.81 14.56 25.84
C SER A 111 -38.62 13.83 25.20
N TYR A 112 -37.56 13.64 25.97
CA TYR A 112 -36.35 12.93 25.53
C TYR A 112 -36.65 11.51 24.99
N GLY A 113 -37.68 10.84 25.52
CA GLY A 113 -38.08 9.50 25.06
C GLY A 113 -38.62 9.49 23.63
N ILE A 114 -39.40 10.50 23.24
CA ILE A 114 -39.95 10.63 21.88
C ILE A 114 -38.85 11.03 20.90
N MET A 115 -37.93 11.90 21.33
CA MET A 115 -36.77 12.27 20.50
C MET A 115 -35.88 11.05 20.22
N PHE A 116 -35.60 10.21 21.23
CA PHE A 116 -34.78 9.02 21.07
C PHE A 116 -35.45 7.99 20.16
N SER A 117 -36.76 7.76 20.30
CA SER A 117 -37.48 6.81 19.44
C SER A 117 -37.53 7.27 17.97
N ALA A 118 -37.63 8.58 17.72
CA ALA A 118 -37.57 9.15 16.38
C ALA A 118 -36.20 8.98 15.69
N MET A 119 -35.12 8.81 16.47
CA MET A 119 -33.78 8.55 15.93
C MET A 119 -33.55 7.09 15.55
N LEU A 120 -34.30 6.14 16.11
CA LEU A 120 -34.08 4.70 15.92
C LEU A 120 -34.07 4.24 14.45
N PRO A 121 -34.98 4.70 13.58
CA PRO A 121 -34.96 4.31 12.17
C PRO A 121 -33.66 4.75 11.46
N GLY A 122 -33.22 6.00 11.69
CA GLY A 122 -31.98 6.51 11.13
C GLY A 122 -30.74 5.79 11.69
N PHE A 123 -30.77 5.42 12.97
CA PHE A 123 -29.72 4.64 13.60
C PHE A 123 -29.60 3.23 12.99
N GLY A 124 -30.71 2.59 12.64
CA GLY A 124 -30.71 1.29 11.94
C GLY A 124 -30.06 1.37 10.55
N ILE A 125 -30.36 2.43 9.79
CA ILE A 125 -29.76 2.68 8.47
C ILE A 125 -28.26 2.96 8.63
N PHE A 126 -27.87 3.78 9.61
CA PHE A 126 -26.49 4.09 9.93
C PHE A 126 -25.67 2.82 10.25
N LEU A 127 -26.20 1.95 11.13
CA LEU A 127 -25.56 0.68 11.47
C LEU A 127 -25.43 -0.24 10.25
N SER A 128 -26.46 -0.32 9.41
CA SER A 128 -26.42 -1.10 8.18
C SER A 128 -25.35 -0.59 7.21
N GLY A 129 -25.15 0.74 7.16
CA GLY A 129 -24.04 1.37 6.43
C GLY A 129 -22.67 0.96 6.97
N LEU A 130 -22.48 1.01 8.29
CA LEU A 130 -21.25 0.55 8.95
C LEU A 130 -20.93 -0.92 8.66
N PHE A 131 -21.93 -1.80 8.78
CA PHE A 131 -21.75 -3.22 8.46
C PHE A 131 -21.41 -3.45 6.99
N SER A 132 -21.98 -2.66 6.08
CA SER A 132 -21.63 -2.72 4.66
C SER A 132 -20.16 -2.32 4.42
N VAL A 133 -19.68 -1.25 5.06
CA VAL A 133 -18.26 -0.85 4.98
C VAL A 133 -17.36 -1.94 5.55
N ALA A 134 -17.71 -2.53 6.69
CA ALA A 134 -16.96 -3.64 7.27
C ALA A 134 -16.93 -4.87 6.35
N ALA A 135 -18.06 -5.23 5.74
CA ALA A 135 -18.14 -6.32 4.77
C ALA A 135 -17.22 -6.08 3.56
N SER A 136 -17.15 -4.85 3.05
CA SER A 136 -16.19 -4.50 1.99
C SER A 136 -14.74 -4.74 2.41
N GLN A 137 -14.37 -4.40 3.64
CA GLN A 137 -13.01 -4.61 4.14
C GLN A 137 -12.69 -6.10 4.25
N VAL A 138 -13.65 -6.90 4.72
CA VAL A 138 -13.52 -8.37 4.77
C VAL A 138 -13.34 -8.96 3.37
N ILE A 139 -14.13 -8.52 2.39
CA ILE A 139 -13.98 -8.96 0.99
C ILE A 139 -12.58 -8.63 0.46
N LYS A 140 -12.10 -7.40 0.70
CA LYS A 140 -10.76 -6.99 0.29
C LYS A 140 -9.68 -7.88 0.92
N ALA A 141 -9.75 -8.09 2.24
CA ALA A 141 -8.80 -8.96 2.95
C ALA A 141 -8.84 -10.41 2.46
N THR A 142 -10.04 -10.89 2.10
CA THR A 142 -10.22 -12.25 1.56
C THR A 142 -9.56 -12.39 0.18
N VAL A 143 -9.74 -11.38 -0.70
CA VAL A 143 -9.08 -11.34 -2.00
C VAL A 143 -7.56 -11.28 -1.83
N ASP A 144 -7.06 -10.40 -0.96
CA ASP A 144 -5.62 -10.26 -0.71
C ASP A 144 -5.02 -11.58 -0.18
N ASN A 145 -5.75 -12.30 0.68
CA ASN A 145 -5.34 -13.61 1.18
C ASN A 145 -5.33 -14.68 0.07
N ALA A 146 -6.34 -14.69 -0.80
CA ALA A 146 -6.40 -15.61 -1.94
C ALA A 146 -5.24 -15.36 -2.94
N ASP A 147 -4.95 -14.09 -3.24
CA ASP A 147 -3.81 -13.73 -4.09
C ASP A 147 -2.48 -14.15 -3.48
N ASN A 148 -2.28 -13.92 -2.18
CA ASN A 148 -1.06 -14.36 -1.49
C ASN A 148 -0.92 -15.88 -1.45
N THR A 149 -2.02 -16.61 -1.22
CA THR A 149 -2.03 -18.08 -1.25
C THR A 149 -1.64 -18.60 -2.63
N HIS A 150 -2.18 -17.99 -3.70
CA HIS A 150 -1.83 -18.34 -5.07
C HIS A 150 -0.34 -18.09 -5.37
N ARG A 151 0.23 -16.97 -4.87
CA ARG A 151 1.66 -16.68 -5.01
C ARG A 151 2.54 -17.70 -4.30
N ILE A 152 2.18 -18.10 -3.08
CA ILE A 152 2.90 -19.14 -2.34
C ILE A 152 2.87 -20.45 -3.13
N TYR A 153 1.71 -20.81 -3.70
CA TYR A 153 1.57 -22.01 -4.51
C TYR A 153 2.47 -22.00 -5.75
N LEU A 154 2.50 -20.90 -6.52
CA LEU A 154 3.39 -20.78 -7.68
C LEU A 154 4.87 -20.90 -7.28
N HIS A 155 5.25 -20.20 -6.21
CA HIS A 155 6.62 -20.24 -5.71
C HIS A 155 7.05 -21.65 -5.27
N LEU A 156 6.15 -22.42 -4.64
CA LEU A 156 6.40 -23.82 -4.25
C LEU A 156 6.47 -24.77 -5.46
N LYS A 157 5.82 -24.42 -6.56
CA LYS A 157 5.83 -25.21 -7.80
C LYS A 157 7.10 -24.98 -8.64
N GLY A 158 7.94 -24.00 -8.28
CA GLY A 158 9.16 -23.65 -9.00
C GLY A 158 8.94 -22.81 -10.25
N GLU A 159 7.78 -22.16 -10.36
CA GLU A 159 7.45 -21.12 -11.36
C GLU A 159 7.62 -19.73 -10.74
#